data_AF-A0A150LY05-F1
#
_entry.id   AF-A0A150LY05-F1
#
_cell.length_a   1.000
_cell.length_b   1.000
_cell.length_c   1.000
_cell.angle_alpha   90.00
_cell.angle_beta   90.00
_cell.angle_gamma   90.00
#
_symmetry.space_group_name_H-M   'P 1'
#
loop_
_entity.id
_entity.type
_entity.pdbx_description
1 polymer ?
#
loop_
_entity_poly.entity_id
_entity_poly.type
_entity_poly.pdbx_seq_one_letter_code
_entity_poly.pdbx_strand_id
1 'polypeptide(L)' 'MQLSFFEDRTKERALAQAMDAIRNRFGSNALLRAVSYTPGSVARIRNGYIGGHQA' A
#
# COMPACT_ATOMS: atom_id res chain seq x y z
N MET A 1 24.17 18.36 -7.48
CA MET A 1 23.12 18.89 -6.57
C MET A 1 21.91 18.01 -6.70
N GLN A 2 21.42 17.43 -5.60
CA GLN A 2 20.26 16.54 -5.61
C GLN A 2 18.98 17.35 -5.44
N LEU A 3 18.10 17.30 -6.45
CA LEU A 3 16.87 18.10 -6.54
C LEU A 3 15.79 17.71 -5.50
N SER A 4 15.95 16.57 -4.82
CA SER A 4 14.94 16.00 -3.93
C SER A 4 14.78 16.72 -2.57
N PHE A 5 15.64 17.70 -2.26
CA PHE A 5 15.63 18.36 -0.95
C PHE A 5 14.56 19.45 -0.81
N PHE A 6 14.07 19.98 -1.93
CA PHE A 6 13.08 21.06 -1.98
C PHE A 6 11.70 20.60 -2.49
N GLU A 7 11.48 19.30 -2.61
CA GLU A 7 10.18 18.77 -3.00
C GLU A 7 9.19 18.91 -1.84
N ASP A 8 8.06 19.57 -2.10
CA ASP A 8 6.94 19.57 -1.16
C ASP A 8 6.30 18.18 -1.11
N ARG A 9 6.62 17.43 -0.05
CA ARG A 9 6.09 16.08 0.22
C ARG A 9 4.89 16.07 1.16
N THR A 10 4.27 17.22 1.43
CA THR A 10 3.16 17.32 2.38
C THR A 10 2.00 16.41 1.97
N LYS A 11 1.64 16.41 0.68
CA LYS A 11 0.58 15.55 0.14
C LYS A 11 0.91 14.06 0.25
N GLU A 12 2.15 13.68 -0.07
CA GLU A 12 2.61 12.28 0.02
C GLU A 12 2.57 11.76 1.46
N ARG A 13 3.00 12.59 2.42
CA ARG A 13 2.96 12.27 3.85
C ARG A 13 1.52 12.12 4.36
N ALA A 14 0.62 13.03 3.99
CA ALA A 14 -0.78 12.94 4.38
C ALA A 14 -1.44 11.68 3.79
N LEU A 15 -1.14 11.33 2.54
CA LEU A 15 -1.61 10.10 1.92
C LEU A 15 -1.08 8.86 2.66
N ALA A 16 0.22 8.80 2.96
CA ALA A 16 0.83 7.69 3.69
C ALA A 16 0.17 7.50 5.06
N GLN A 17 -0.02 8.59 5.82
CA GLN A 17 -0.70 8.58 7.11
C GLN A 17 -2.14 8.05 7.01
N ALA A 18 -2.89 8.47 5.99
CA ALA A 18 -4.25 7.98 5.76
C ALA A 18 -4.25 6.48 5.44
N MET A 19 -3.34 6.01 4.58
CA MET A 19 -3.23 4.59 4.24
C MET A 19 -2.85 3.74 5.46
N ASP A 20 -1.95 4.24 6.31
CA ASP A 20 -1.53 3.56 7.54
C ASP A 20 -2.66 3.49 8.56
N ALA A 21 -3.42 4.58 8.73
CA ALA A 21 -4.61 4.58 9.60
C ALA A 21 -5.64 3.52 9.17
N ILE A 22 -5.86 3.35 7.85
CA ILE A 22 -6.74 2.31 7.32
C ILE A 22 -6.16 0.91 7.63
N ARG A 23 -4.87 0.67 7.39
CA ARG A 23 -4.25 -0.64 7.66
C ARG A 23 -4.22 -0.99 9.13
N ASN A 24 -3.99 -0.02 10.00
CA ASN A 24 -3.99 -0.22 11.44
C ASN A 24 -5.39 -0.59 11.95
N ARG A 25 -6.44 -0.03 11.34
CA ARG A 25 -7.83 -0.30 11.75
C ARG A 25 -8.41 -1.57 11.14
N PHE A 26 -8.10 -1.87 9.88
CA PHE A 26 -8.76 -2.92 9.10
C PHE A 26 -7.84 -4.08 8.69
N GLY A 27 -6.56 -4.02 9.08
CA GLY A 27 -5.53 -4.99 8.73
C GLY A 27 -4.67 -4.56 7.55
N SER A 28 -3.47 -5.14 7.45
CA SER A 28 -2.46 -4.83 6.41
C SER A 28 -3.00 -4.97 4.97
N ASN A 29 -4.00 -5.83 4.81
CA ASN A 29 -4.60 -6.29 3.57
C ASN A 29 -5.85 -5.48 3.16
N ALA A 30 -6.15 -4.39 3.88
CA ALA A 30 -7.34 -3.57 3.68
C ALA A 30 -7.33 -2.69 2.42
N LEU A 31 -6.16 -2.48 1.81
CA LEU A 31 -6.00 -1.65 0.61
C LEU A 31 -5.32 -2.44 -0.51
N LEU A 32 -5.92 -2.43 -1.69
CA LEU A 32 -5.34 -2.97 -2.93
C LEU A 32 -5.30 -1.87 -4.00
N ARG A 33 -4.31 -1.94 -4.89
CA ARG A 33 -4.25 -1.02 -6.04
C ARG A 33 -5.19 -1.50 -7.13
N ALA A 34 -5.67 -0.60 -7.98
CA ALA A 34 -6.51 -0.98 -9.13
C ALA A 34 -5.84 -2.05 -10.03
N VAL A 35 -4.53 -1.92 -10.26
CA VAL A 35 -3.74 -2.90 -11.01
C VAL A 35 -3.71 -4.30 -10.37
N SER A 36 -4.03 -4.42 -9.08
CA SER A 36 -4.14 -5.70 -8.39
C SER A 36 -5.37 -6.52 -8.82
N TYR A 37 -6.29 -5.93 -9.57
CA TYR A 37 -7.49 -6.60 -10.11
C TYR A 37 -7.32 -7.08 -11.56
N THR A 38 -6.18 -6.83 -12.19
CA THR A 38 -5.95 -7.32 -13.55
C THR A 38 -5.81 -8.85 -13.55
N PRO A 39 -6.19 -9.54 -14.64
CA PRO A 39 -6.17 -11.01 -14.70
C PRO A 39 -4.82 -11.66 -14.42
N GLY A 40 -3.71 -10.96 -14.68
CA GLY A 40 -2.35 -11.45 -14.40
C GLY A 40 -1.84 -11.17 -12.98
N SER A 41 -2.63 -10.51 -12.13
CA SER A 41 -2.18 -10.13 -10.79
C SER A 41 -2.36 -11.25 -9.77
N VAL A 42 -1.31 -11.52 -8.99
CA VAL A 42 -1.35 -12.45 -7.84
C VAL A 42 -1.65 -11.74 -6.52
N ALA A 43 -1.80 -10.41 -6.53
CA ALA A 43 -1.92 -9.61 -5.31
C ALA A 43 -3.12 -10.02 -4.46
N ARG A 44 -4.28 -10.29 -5.08
CA ARG A 44 -5.48 -10.73 -4.36
C ARG A 44 -5.32 -12.13 -3.75
N ILE A 45 -4.59 -13.02 -4.43
CA ILE A 45 -4.27 -14.37 -3.92
C ILE A 45 -3.38 -14.23 -2.68
N ARG A 46 -2.30 -13.44 -2.77
CA ARG A 46 -1.38 -13.20 -1.65
C ARG A 46 -2.03 -12.44 -0.48
N ASN A 47 -3.07 -11.64 -0.76
CA ASN A 47 -3.88 -10.96 0.27
C ASN A 47 -4.64 -11.93 1.19
N GLY A 48 -4.80 -13.19 0.78
CA GLY A 48 -5.37 -14.26 1.61
C GLY A 48 -4.34 -15.00 2.48
N TYR A 49 -3.05 -14.73 2.30
CA TYR A 49 -1.99 -15.38 3.07
C TYR A 49 -1.75 -14.63 4.39
N ILE A 50 -1.53 -15.37 5.47
CA ILE A 50 -1.16 -14.79 6.76
C ILE A 50 0.25 -14.21 6.62
N GLY A 51 0.37 -12.88 6.70
CA GLY A 51 1.66 -12.18 6.61
C GLY A 51 2.36 -12.21 5.24
N GLY A 52 1.66 -12.60 4.16
CA GLY A 52 2.23 -12.63 2.80
C GLY A 52 3.08 -13.86 2.44
N HIS A 53 3.16 -14.83 3.37
CA HIS A 53 3.79 -16.14 3.19
C HIS A 53 2.73 -17.25 3.24
N GLN A 54 2.85 -18.26 2.37
CA GLN A 54 2.11 -19.51 2.58
C GLN A 54 2.67 -20.16 3.84
N ALA A 55 1.78 -20.48 4.78
CA ALA A 55 2.08 -21.42 5.87
C ALA A 55 2.25 -22.83 5.31
#